data_AF-A0A2S1SG18-F1
#
_entry.id   AF-A0A2S1SG18-F1
#
_cell.length_a   1.000
_cell.length_b   1.000
_cell.length_c   1.000
_cell.angle_alpha   90.00
_cell.angle_beta   90.00
_cell.angle_gamma   90.00
#
_symmetry.space_group_name_H-M   'P 1'
#
loop_
_entity.id
_entity.type
_entity.pdbx_description
1 polymer ?
#
loop_
_entity_poly.entity_id
_entity_poly.type
_entity_poly.pdbx_seq_one_letter_code
_entity_poly.pdbx_strand_id
1 'polypeptide(L)'
;MKYRFAVLFILFSGMVFSQEKMVFTKVDSMAKMVKYRSDIKQLSYELTKNYTSQTDKARAIFIWITDNIAYDYHGYNNRKPAKSFKCKDADDCKARLAKQQQEYINKVIRKKKGICEGYARLFQMMCGYSGIECSVVSGYTKDHPSQIGRMGPLDHAWNYMIADGKPYWLDVTWAAGGCTRNDKTGKLKKFVKRFNDYYWLTPVERFSRNHFPKDTTLLASTSITKKQYKDAPYIPGNKLEYIEVIKPDSGILAVRLGDTIRFSIRNSAVNRTKKIQINTNVRHKPLSRKEAGDEYDEIGKKQLTIPFERQEDTYYFTYAADDVKARHLDILFNGGVVARFKIRVSE
;
A
#
# COMPACT_ATOMS: atom_id res chain seq x y z
N MET A 1 10.94 45.14 39.46
CA MET A 1 11.55 44.50 38.28
C MET A 1 11.07 43.05 38.21
N LYS A 2 10.08 42.72 37.37
CA LYS A 2 9.60 41.34 37.18
C LYS A 2 9.75 41.00 35.70
N TYR A 3 10.82 40.28 35.35
CA TYR A 3 11.04 39.80 34.00
C TYR A 3 10.08 38.64 33.71
N ARG A 4 9.19 38.82 32.74
CA ARG A 4 8.39 37.73 32.17
C ARG A 4 9.15 37.18 30.96
N PHE A 5 9.74 36.00 31.12
CA PHE A 5 10.25 35.23 29.98
C PHE A 5 9.05 34.62 29.24
N ALA A 6 8.77 35.12 28.04
CA ALA A 6 7.89 34.45 27.09
C ALA A 6 8.72 33.38 26.37
N VAL A 7 8.48 32.11 26.69
CA VAL A 7 9.01 30.99 25.92
C VAL A 7 8.14 30.83 24.69
N LEU A 8 8.67 31.27 23.54
CA LEU A 8 8.04 31.11 22.24
C LEU A 8 8.19 29.64 21.81
N PHE A 9 7.16 28.82 22.01
CA PHE A 9 7.07 27.49 21.41
C PHE A 9 6.88 27.65 19.90
N ILE A 10 7.97 27.55 19.14
CA ILE A 10 7.91 27.46 17.68
C ILE A 10 7.39 26.06 17.33
N LEU A 11 6.10 25.98 16.98
CA LEU A 11 5.47 24.80 16.40
C LEU A 11 6.02 24.59 14.97
N PHE A 12 7.14 23.89 14.86
CA PHE A 12 7.77 23.51 13.59
C PHE A 12 7.40 22.06 13.21
N SER A 13 6.12 21.73 13.08
CA SER A 13 5.69 20.35 12.75
C SER A 13 4.96 20.19 11.41
N GLY A 14 4.84 21.25 10.59
CA GLY A 14 4.11 21.18 9.31
C GLY A 14 4.93 21.15 8.02
N MET A 15 6.19 21.60 8.02
CA MET A 15 6.94 21.84 6.77
C MET A 15 7.77 20.67 6.24
N VAL A 16 8.11 19.68 7.07
CA VAL A 16 9.07 18.63 6.67
C VAL A 16 8.52 17.71 5.57
N PHE A 17 7.23 17.36 5.63
CA PHE A 17 6.61 16.44 4.65
C PHE A 17 6.44 17.04 3.25
N SER A 18 6.21 18.36 3.14
CA SER A 18 6.08 19.00 1.81
C SER A 18 7.42 19.21 1.12
N GLN A 19 8.52 19.25 1.87
CA GLN A 19 9.85 19.42 1.30
C GLN A 19 10.31 18.14 0.59
N GLU A 20 10.14 16.94 1.19
CA GLU A 20 10.58 15.67 0.59
C GLU A 20 10.00 15.39 -0.82
N LYS A 21 8.72 15.72 -1.07
CA LYS A 21 8.09 15.51 -2.37
C LYS A 21 8.64 16.44 -3.46
N MET A 22 9.21 17.60 -3.10
CA MET A 22 9.94 18.48 -4.03
C MET A 22 11.40 18.05 -4.26
N VAL A 23 12.01 17.25 -3.38
CA VAL A 23 13.44 16.89 -3.45
C VAL A 23 13.79 16.04 -4.68
N PHE A 24 12.91 15.12 -5.11
CA PHE A 24 13.28 14.11 -6.11
C PHE A 24 12.96 14.44 -7.57
N THR A 25 12.32 15.59 -7.87
CA THR A 25 11.83 15.90 -9.22
C THR A 25 12.91 15.78 -10.32
N LYS A 26 14.13 16.24 -10.02
CA LYS A 26 15.28 16.14 -10.93
C LYS A 26 15.70 14.67 -11.11
N VAL A 27 15.83 13.93 -10.01
CA VAL A 27 16.20 12.51 -10.01
C VAL A 27 15.22 11.70 -10.86
N ASP A 28 13.93 11.91 -10.65
CA ASP A 28 12.85 11.23 -11.35
C ASP A 28 12.90 11.47 -12.87
N SER A 29 13.11 12.73 -13.27
CA SER A 29 13.18 13.11 -14.68
C SER A 29 14.39 12.51 -15.38
N MET A 30 15.55 12.53 -14.72
CA MET A 30 16.78 11.93 -15.25
C MET A 30 16.67 10.42 -15.37
N ALA A 31 16.11 9.74 -14.35
CA ALA A 31 15.97 8.30 -14.34
C ALA A 31 15.12 7.78 -15.51
N LYS A 32 14.03 8.47 -15.87
CA LYS A 32 13.15 8.08 -16.99
C LYS A 32 13.81 8.16 -18.37
N MET A 33 14.89 8.95 -18.50
CA MET A 33 15.62 9.08 -19.77
C MET A 33 16.58 7.93 -20.02
N VAL A 34 17.07 7.26 -18.97
CA VAL A 34 18.06 6.18 -19.09
C VAL A 34 17.44 4.94 -19.74
N LYS A 35 18.12 4.37 -20.74
CA LYS A 35 17.66 3.17 -21.46
C LYS A 35 18.50 1.95 -21.07
N TYR A 36 17.82 0.87 -20.72
CA TYR A 36 18.48 -0.42 -20.57
C TYR A 36 18.98 -0.93 -21.92
N ARG A 37 20.27 -1.30 -21.98
CA ARG A 37 20.91 -1.88 -23.16
C ARG A 37 21.02 -3.40 -23.02
N SER A 38 21.85 -3.88 -22.10
CA SER A 38 22.11 -5.32 -21.92
C SER A 38 22.55 -5.71 -20.52
N ASP A 39 23.21 -4.82 -19.78
CA ASP A 39 23.76 -5.12 -18.44
C ASP A 39 23.07 -4.32 -17.33
N ILE A 40 22.62 -5.02 -16.29
CA ILE A 40 21.96 -4.44 -15.10
C ILE A 40 22.97 -3.64 -14.28
N LYS A 41 24.23 -4.08 -14.20
CA LYS A 41 25.26 -3.37 -13.44
C LYS A 41 25.58 -2.03 -14.11
N GLN A 42 25.80 -2.02 -15.42
CA GLN A 42 25.96 -0.79 -16.19
C GLN A 42 24.74 0.14 -16.07
N LEU A 43 23.51 -0.39 -16.17
CA LEU A 43 22.30 0.41 -15.96
C LEU A 43 22.27 1.06 -14.56
N SER A 44 22.63 0.28 -13.53
CA SER A 44 22.68 0.77 -12.15
C SER A 44 23.70 1.88 -12.01
N TYR A 45 24.89 1.72 -12.59
CA TYR A 45 25.92 2.77 -12.62
C TYR A 45 25.43 4.02 -13.35
N GLU A 46 24.84 3.90 -14.54
CA GLU A 46 24.34 5.05 -15.31
C GLU A 46 23.26 5.85 -14.55
N LEU A 47 22.38 5.15 -13.83
CA LEU A 47 21.35 5.77 -13.01
C LEU A 47 21.92 6.50 -11.79
N THR A 48 23.07 6.05 -11.26
CA THR A 48 23.54 6.44 -9.91
C THR A 48 24.82 7.26 -9.88
N LYS A 49 25.61 7.27 -10.97
CA LYS A 49 26.95 7.89 -11.03
C LYS A 49 27.01 9.38 -10.68
N ASN A 50 25.90 10.11 -10.85
CA ASN A 50 25.82 11.55 -10.58
C ASN A 50 25.29 11.88 -9.18
N TYR A 51 25.03 10.88 -8.34
CA TYR A 51 24.48 11.06 -7.01
C TYR A 51 25.45 10.56 -5.95
N THR A 52 25.55 11.27 -4.84
CA THR A 52 26.36 10.90 -3.68
C THR A 52 25.52 10.18 -2.62
N SER A 53 24.35 10.74 -2.27
CA SER A 53 23.38 10.15 -1.34
C SER A 53 22.90 8.79 -1.82
N GLN A 54 22.84 7.82 -0.90
CA GLN A 54 22.26 6.50 -1.18
C GLN A 54 20.76 6.62 -1.47
N THR A 55 20.04 7.53 -0.81
CA THR A 55 18.62 7.76 -1.07
C THR A 55 18.36 8.28 -2.49
N ASP A 56 19.15 9.22 -3.03
CA ASP A 56 19.02 9.68 -4.42
C ASP A 56 19.30 8.56 -5.44
N LYS A 57 20.34 7.76 -5.19
CA LYS A 57 20.67 6.59 -6.01
C LYS A 57 19.52 5.58 -6.02
N ALA A 58 18.99 5.25 -4.83
CA ALA A 58 17.84 4.36 -4.69
C ALA A 58 16.61 4.93 -5.39
N ARG A 59 16.37 6.25 -5.32
CA ARG A 59 15.25 6.91 -6.01
C ARG A 59 15.36 6.77 -7.53
N ALA A 60 16.55 6.99 -8.09
CA ALA A 60 16.77 6.84 -9.52
C ALA A 60 16.46 5.40 -10.00
N ILE A 61 16.91 4.40 -9.25
CA ILE A 61 16.63 2.98 -9.51
C ILE A 61 15.12 2.70 -9.39
N PHE A 62 14.49 3.17 -8.32
CA PHE A 62 13.05 3.00 -8.06
C PHE A 62 12.20 3.57 -9.18
N ILE A 63 12.49 4.79 -9.62
CA ILE A 63 11.79 5.43 -10.73
C ILE A 63 12.01 4.69 -12.04
N TRP A 64 13.25 4.29 -12.33
CA TRP A 64 13.52 3.55 -13.55
C TRP A 64 12.70 2.25 -13.61
N ILE A 65 12.67 1.48 -12.50
CA ILE A 65 11.93 0.21 -12.45
C ILE A 65 10.42 0.45 -12.57
N THR A 66 9.85 1.38 -11.79
CA THR A 66 8.41 1.69 -11.83
C THR A 66 7.97 2.25 -13.19
N ASP A 67 8.89 2.87 -13.93
CA ASP A 67 8.63 3.38 -15.26
C ASP A 67 8.76 2.32 -16.36
N ASN A 68 9.67 1.36 -16.21
CA ASN A 68 10.06 0.45 -17.29
C ASN A 68 9.55 -0.99 -17.15
N ILE A 69 9.12 -1.42 -15.97
CA ILE A 69 8.65 -2.79 -15.73
C ILE A 69 7.12 -2.80 -15.60
N ALA A 70 6.46 -3.71 -16.31
CA ALA A 70 5.03 -3.95 -16.22
C ALA A 70 4.72 -5.18 -15.35
N TYR A 71 3.58 -5.17 -14.65
CA TYR A 71 3.20 -6.33 -13.84
C TYR A 71 2.79 -7.53 -14.71
N ASP A 72 3.38 -8.69 -14.46
CA ASP A 72 3.09 -9.95 -15.16
C ASP A 72 1.84 -10.63 -14.58
N TYR A 73 0.68 -10.03 -14.82
CA TYR A 73 -0.58 -10.56 -14.31
C TYR A 73 -0.91 -11.96 -14.86
N HIS A 74 -0.49 -12.28 -16.09
CA HIS A 74 -0.62 -13.63 -16.64
C HIS A 74 0.29 -14.63 -15.91
N GLY A 75 1.55 -14.26 -15.65
CA GLY A 75 2.47 -15.06 -14.86
C GLY A 75 2.00 -15.26 -13.43
N TYR A 76 1.39 -14.23 -12.81
CA TYR A 76 0.79 -14.33 -11.47
C TYR A 76 -0.40 -15.31 -11.45
N ASN A 77 -1.37 -15.14 -12.38
CA ASN A 77 -2.57 -15.98 -12.44
C ASN A 77 -2.28 -17.46 -12.72
N ASN A 78 -1.15 -17.77 -13.36
CA ASN A 78 -0.76 -19.12 -13.76
C ASN A 78 0.54 -19.56 -13.07
N ARG A 79 0.82 -18.98 -11.90
CA ARG A 79 2.06 -19.25 -11.15
C ARG A 79 2.11 -20.72 -10.78
N LYS A 80 3.20 -21.38 -11.16
CA LYS A 80 3.51 -22.75 -10.73
C LYS A 80 4.41 -22.69 -9.49
N PRO A 81 4.35 -23.70 -8.61
CA PRO A 81 5.34 -23.86 -7.55
C PRO A 81 6.75 -23.81 -8.13
N ALA A 82 7.68 -23.20 -7.39
CA ALA A 82 9.08 -23.21 -7.78
C ALA A 82 9.56 -24.66 -7.88
N LYS A 83 10.26 -24.99 -8.96
CA LYS A 83 10.90 -26.30 -9.09
C LYS A 83 11.95 -26.42 -7.99
N SER A 84 11.87 -27.47 -7.18
CA SER A 84 12.97 -27.83 -6.30
C SER A 84 14.15 -28.33 -7.13
N PHE A 85 15.35 -28.12 -6.62
CA PHE A 85 16.58 -28.70 -7.15
C PHE A 85 17.35 -29.34 -6.00
N LYS A 86 18.10 -30.39 -6.32
CA LYS A 86 19.00 -31.02 -5.36
C LYS A 86 20.32 -30.25 -5.32
N CYS A 87 20.89 -30.15 -4.13
CA CYS A 87 22.21 -29.60 -3.89
C CYS A 87 23.13 -30.69 -3.34
N LYS A 88 24.43 -30.56 -3.58
CA LYS A 88 25.44 -31.45 -2.97
C LYS A 88 25.70 -31.09 -1.50
N ASP A 89 25.80 -29.80 -1.24
CA ASP A 89 26.11 -29.21 0.06
C ASP A 89 25.51 -27.78 0.14
N ALA A 90 25.78 -27.07 1.24
CA ALA A 90 25.24 -25.73 1.48
C ALA A 90 25.77 -24.68 0.49
N ASP A 91 27.04 -24.80 0.06
CA ASP A 91 27.67 -23.84 -0.85
C ASP A 91 27.17 -24.01 -2.29
N ASP A 92 27.04 -25.26 -2.75
CA ASP A 92 26.39 -25.59 -4.03
C ASP A 92 24.93 -25.08 -4.05
N CYS A 93 24.21 -25.23 -2.93
CA CYS A 93 22.86 -24.69 -2.77
C CYS A 93 22.83 -23.16 -2.91
N LYS A 94 23.72 -22.46 -2.22
CA LYS A 94 23.84 -20.99 -2.29
C LYS A 94 24.17 -20.52 -3.71
N ALA A 95 25.13 -21.16 -4.36
CA ALA A 95 25.55 -20.82 -5.73
C ALA A 95 24.40 -21.05 -6.74
N ARG A 96 23.68 -22.18 -6.64
CA ARG A 96 22.53 -22.47 -7.51
C ARG A 96 21.37 -21.52 -7.30
N LEU A 97 21.05 -21.17 -6.06
CA LEU A 97 20.04 -20.16 -5.74
C LEU A 97 20.42 -18.81 -6.34
N ALA A 98 21.66 -18.37 -6.19
CA ALA A 98 22.15 -17.11 -6.74
C ALA A 98 22.05 -17.11 -8.29
N LYS A 99 22.46 -18.20 -8.94
CA LYS A 99 22.34 -18.35 -10.40
C LYS A 99 20.88 -18.29 -10.86
N GLN A 100 19.98 -19.05 -10.23
CA GLN A 100 18.56 -19.07 -10.57
C GLN A 100 17.92 -17.68 -10.39
N GLN A 101 18.27 -16.98 -9.31
CA GLN A 101 17.82 -15.61 -9.08
C GLN A 101 18.33 -14.67 -10.18
N GLN A 102 19.61 -14.73 -10.52
CA GLN A 102 20.17 -13.91 -11.60
C GLN A 102 19.47 -14.15 -12.94
N GLU A 103 19.24 -15.41 -13.31
CA GLU A 103 18.53 -15.78 -14.54
C GLU A 103 17.08 -15.24 -14.55
N TYR A 104 16.39 -15.33 -13.41
CA TYR A 104 15.05 -14.77 -13.26
C TYR A 104 15.04 -13.24 -13.42
N ILE A 105 15.96 -12.52 -12.80
CA ILE A 105 16.04 -11.06 -12.90
C ILE A 105 16.45 -10.60 -14.31
N ASN A 106 17.38 -11.31 -14.95
CA ASN A 106 17.73 -11.08 -16.35
C ASN A 106 16.50 -11.25 -17.27
N LYS A 107 15.61 -12.21 -16.96
CA LYS A 107 14.35 -12.37 -17.68
C LYS A 107 13.38 -11.22 -17.41
N VAL A 108 13.24 -10.77 -16.16
CA VAL A 108 12.34 -9.67 -15.78
C VAL A 108 12.71 -8.39 -16.52
N ILE A 109 13.98 -7.97 -16.46
CA ILE A 109 14.42 -6.74 -17.11
C ILE A 109 14.35 -6.82 -18.64
N ARG A 110 14.77 -7.95 -19.23
CA ARG A 110 14.73 -8.16 -20.70
C ARG A 110 13.30 -8.14 -21.23
N LYS A 111 12.36 -8.78 -20.52
CA LYS A 111 10.94 -8.78 -20.89
C LYS A 111 10.20 -7.52 -20.45
N LYS A 112 10.85 -6.63 -19.69
CA LYS A 112 10.22 -5.47 -19.04
C LYS A 112 8.96 -5.84 -18.27
N LYS A 113 8.96 -7.01 -17.64
CA LYS A 113 7.77 -7.61 -17.05
C LYS A 113 8.11 -8.61 -15.95
N GLY A 114 7.47 -8.49 -14.79
CA GLY A 114 7.67 -9.37 -13.64
C GLY A 114 6.49 -9.34 -12.65
N ILE A 115 6.46 -10.29 -11.71
CA ILE A 115 5.57 -10.24 -10.54
C ILE A 115 6.28 -9.53 -9.37
N CYS A 116 5.61 -9.35 -8.23
CA CYS A 116 6.13 -8.63 -7.05
C CYS A 116 7.57 -9.02 -6.66
N GLU A 117 7.86 -10.32 -6.56
CA GLU A 117 9.21 -10.81 -6.28
C GLU A 117 10.25 -10.36 -7.33
N GLY A 118 9.86 -10.29 -8.61
CA GLY A 118 10.74 -9.83 -9.69
C GLY A 118 11.08 -8.34 -9.58
N TYR A 119 10.11 -7.50 -9.21
CA TYR A 119 10.37 -6.08 -8.92
C TYR A 119 11.32 -5.95 -7.73
N ALA A 120 10.99 -6.62 -6.61
CA ALA A 120 11.73 -6.46 -5.37
C ALA A 120 13.19 -6.92 -5.50
N ARG A 121 13.43 -8.04 -6.19
CA ARG A 121 14.78 -8.55 -6.44
C ARG A 121 15.54 -7.73 -7.47
N LEU A 122 14.89 -7.18 -8.50
CA LEU A 122 15.55 -6.28 -9.45
C LEU A 122 16.04 -5.02 -8.72
N PHE A 123 15.18 -4.43 -7.87
CA PHE A 123 15.56 -3.29 -7.05
C PHE A 123 16.71 -3.62 -6.09
N GLN A 124 16.62 -4.74 -5.37
CA GLN A 124 17.69 -5.21 -4.49
C GLN A 124 19.04 -5.35 -5.22
N MET A 125 19.04 -5.99 -6.40
CA MET A 125 20.26 -6.21 -7.20
C MET A 125 20.89 -4.89 -7.65
N MET A 126 20.07 -3.95 -8.15
CA MET A 126 20.55 -2.64 -8.59
C MET A 126 21.06 -1.79 -7.41
N CYS A 127 20.40 -1.86 -6.25
CA CYS A 127 20.88 -1.26 -5.01
C CYS A 127 22.23 -1.83 -4.58
N GLY A 128 22.41 -3.16 -4.64
CA GLY A 128 23.68 -3.81 -4.34
C GLY A 128 24.83 -3.34 -5.23
N TYR A 129 24.60 -3.19 -6.53
CA TYR A 129 25.60 -2.60 -7.45
C TYR A 129 25.92 -1.14 -7.16
N SER A 130 25.05 -0.45 -6.41
CA SER A 130 25.17 0.97 -6.09
C SER A 130 25.62 1.20 -4.64
N GLY A 131 26.03 0.14 -3.93
CA GLY A 131 26.51 0.21 -2.55
C GLY A 131 25.40 0.52 -1.53
N ILE A 132 24.18 0.05 -1.78
CA ILE A 132 23.01 0.27 -0.91
C ILE A 132 22.55 -1.08 -0.37
N GLU A 133 22.46 -1.19 0.95
CA GLU A 133 21.95 -2.38 1.61
C GLU A 133 20.45 -2.49 1.38
N CYS A 134 20.01 -3.54 0.70
CA CYS A 134 18.60 -3.76 0.39
C CYS A 134 18.25 -5.24 0.49
N SER A 135 17.08 -5.51 1.07
CA SER A 135 16.55 -6.84 1.29
C SER A 135 15.17 -6.97 0.68
N VAL A 136 14.86 -8.14 0.14
CA VAL A 136 13.50 -8.51 -0.25
C VAL A 136 12.75 -9.00 0.99
N VAL A 137 11.62 -8.38 1.27
CA VAL A 137 10.73 -8.74 2.37
C VAL A 137 9.52 -9.45 1.80
N SER A 138 9.26 -10.67 2.25
CA SER A 138 8.00 -11.37 1.96
C SER A 138 7.00 -11.13 3.09
N GLY A 139 5.72 -10.98 2.75
CA GLY A 139 4.72 -10.77 3.78
C GLY A 139 3.29 -10.70 3.26
N TYR A 140 2.41 -10.28 4.16
CA TYR A 140 0.98 -10.19 3.97
C TYR A 140 0.61 -8.80 3.49
N THR A 141 -0.43 -8.72 2.67
CA THR A 141 -1.04 -7.44 2.31
C THR A 141 -2.54 -7.39 2.55
N LYS A 142 -3.04 -6.18 2.80
CA LYS A 142 -4.47 -5.89 2.97
C LYS A 142 -4.98 -5.13 1.75
N ASP A 143 -5.21 -5.86 0.66
CA ASP A 143 -5.67 -5.35 -0.63
C ASP A 143 -7.19 -5.52 -0.85
N HIS A 144 -7.86 -6.29 0.00
CA HIS A 144 -9.28 -6.61 -0.10
C HIS A 144 -10.05 -6.50 1.24
N PRO A 145 -11.29 -5.96 1.24
CA PRO A 145 -12.18 -5.92 2.41
C PRO A 145 -12.34 -7.19 3.25
N SER A 146 -12.32 -8.35 2.62
CA SER A 146 -12.53 -9.64 3.30
C SER A 146 -11.38 -10.01 4.26
N GLN A 147 -10.27 -9.29 4.20
CA GLN A 147 -9.12 -9.45 5.10
C GLN A 147 -9.30 -8.75 6.44
N ILE A 148 -10.37 -7.96 6.68
CA ILE A 148 -10.62 -7.38 8.00
C ILE A 148 -10.83 -8.50 9.04
N GLY A 149 -9.97 -8.55 10.05
CA GLY A 149 -9.90 -9.60 11.06
C GLY A 149 -9.13 -10.85 10.63
N ARG A 150 -8.39 -10.80 9.51
CA ARG A 150 -7.57 -11.90 8.98
C ARG A 150 -6.24 -11.36 8.44
N MET A 151 -5.21 -12.21 8.33
CA MET A 151 -3.93 -11.75 7.74
C MET A 151 -4.00 -11.60 6.22
N GLY A 152 -4.88 -12.35 5.56
CA GLY A 152 -4.82 -12.55 4.11
C GLY A 152 -3.75 -13.58 3.72
N PRO A 153 -3.56 -13.80 2.41
CA PRO A 153 -2.51 -14.69 1.91
C PRO A 153 -1.11 -14.10 2.14
N LEU A 154 -0.13 -14.98 2.26
CA LEU A 154 1.30 -14.65 2.24
C LEU A 154 1.79 -14.70 0.78
N ASP A 155 1.47 -13.67 0.00
CA ASP A 155 1.65 -13.70 -1.46
C ASP A 155 2.31 -12.45 -2.07
N HIS A 156 2.83 -11.55 -1.22
CA HIS A 156 3.48 -10.33 -1.68
C HIS A 156 4.94 -10.22 -1.25
N ALA A 157 5.70 -9.46 -2.03
CA ALA A 157 7.11 -9.18 -1.77
C ALA A 157 7.43 -7.71 -2.11
N TRP A 158 8.18 -7.07 -1.22
CA TRP A 158 8.60 -5.66 -1.32
C TRP A 158 10.04 -5.51 -0.79
N ASN A 159 10.49 -4.28 -0.51
CA ASN A 159 11.86 -4.02 -0.09
C ASN A 159 11.96 -3.31 1.27
N TYR A 160 13.02 -3.64 1.98
CA TYR A 160 13.54 -2.90 3.12
C TYR A 160 14.98 -2.52 2.77
N MET A 161 15.39 -1.27 3.01
CA MET A 161 16.74 -0.82 2.70
C MET A 161 17.32 0.02 3.84
N ILE A 162 18.64 0.00 3.96
CA ILE A 162 19.38 0.96 4.77
C ILE A 162 20.08 1.91 3.80
N ALA A 163 19.73 3.19 3.88
CA ALA A 163 20.30 4.24 3.06
C ALA A 163 20.65 5.44 3.93
N ASP A 164 21.85 6.01 3.72
CA ASP A 164 22.37 7.14 4.48
C ASP A 164 22.25 6.93 6.01
N GLY A 165 22.52 5.68 6.44
CA GLY A 165 22.48 5.25 7.84
C GLY A 165 21.09 5.04 8.43
N LYS A 166 20.01 5.14 7.65
CA LYS A 166 18.62 5.03 8.13
C LYS A 166 17.85 3.89 7.46
N PRO A 167 16.95 3.21 8.20
CA PRO A 167 16.11 2.16 7.64
C PRO A 167 14.89 2.73 6.93
N TYR A 168 14.55 2.16 5.77
CA TYR A 168 13.40 2.56 4.98
C TYR A 168 12.60 1.37 4.45
N TRP A 169 11.29 1.57 4.38
CA TRP A 169 10.32 0.64 3.81
C TRP A 169 9.80 1.19 2.48
N LEU A 170 9.68 0.31 1.49
CA LEU A 170 9.14 0.69 0.18
C LEU A 170 8.57 -0.51 -0.56
N ASP A 171 7.67 -0.24 -1.50
CA ASP A 171 7.15 -1.24 -2.43
C ASP A 171 7.22 -0.74 -3.88
N VAL A 172 8.23 -1.21 -4.59
CA VAL A 172 8.47 -0.91 -6.00
C VAL A 172 7.34 -1.40 -6.90
N THR A 173 6.66 -2.48 -6.51
CA THR A 173 5.59 -3.10 -7.31
C THR A 173 4.33 -2.25 -7.28
N TRP A 174 3.83 -1.93 -6.07
CA TRP A 174 2.61 -1.14 -5.92
C TRP A 174 2.83 0.35 -6.20
N ALA A 175 4.08 0.83 -6.15
CA ALA A 175 4.46 2.11 -6.69
C ALA A 175 4.32 2.19 -8.22
N ALA A 176 4.56 1.10 -8.97
CA ALA A 176 4.48 1.11 -10.43
C ALA A 176 3.03 1.20 -10.95
N GLY A 177 2.08 0.68 -10.19
CA GLY A 177 0.66 0.68 -10.56
C GLY A 177 -0.10 -0.50 -9.96
N GLY A 178 -1.23 -0.83 -10.57
CA GLY A 178 -2.10 -1.92 -10.09
C GLY A 178 -2.75 -2.69 -11.23
N CYS A 179 -3.31 -3.85 -10.90
CA CYS A 179 -4.06 -4.66 -11.88
C CYS A 179 -5.57 -4.56 -11.65
N THR A 180 -6.34 -4.47 -12.73
CA THR A 180 -7.80 -4.70 -12.65
C THR A 180 -8.07 -6.19 -12.41
N ARG A 181 -9.13 -6.54 -11.67
CA ARG A 181 -9.53 -7.93 -11.40
C ARG A 181 -10.79 -8.34 -12.15
N ASN A 182 -10.96 -9.64 -12.34
CA ASN A 182 -12.24 -10.23 -12.70
C ASN A 182 -13.03 -10.50 -11.42
N ASP A 183 -14.20 -9.90 -11.26
CA ASP A 183 -15.00 -10.05 -10.03
C ASP A 183 -15.50 -11.49 -9.81
N LYS A 184 -15.76 -12.25 -10.90
CA LYS A 184 -16.24 -13.64 -10.82
C LYS A 184 -15.13 -14.62 -10.46
N THR A 185 -13.92 -14.44 -11.02
CA THR A 185 -12.83 -15.42 -10.89
C THR A 185 -11.68 -14.98 -9.97
N GLY A 186 -11.67 -13.72 -9.54
CA GLY A 186 -10.58 -13.12 -8.75
C GLY A 186 -9.27 -12.89 -9.53
N LYS A 187 -9.17 -13.41 -10.76
CA LYS A 187 -7.95 -13.33 -11.59
C LYS A 187 -7.67 -11.89 -12.04
N LEU A 188 -6.38 -11.55 -12.09
CA LEU A 188 -5.91 -10.27 -12.62
C LEU A 188 -6.16 -10.20 -14.15
N LYS A 189 -6.60 -9.05 -14.67
CA LYS A 189 -6.95 -8.88 -16.10
C LYS A 189 -5.96 -8.02 -16.88
N LYS A 190 -5.55 -6.88 -16.33
CA LYS A 190 -4.71 -5.89 -17.03
C LYS A 190 -3.92 -5.08 -16.00
N PHE A 191 -2.64 -4.87 -16.28
CA PHE A 191 -1.82 -3.92 -15.55
C PHE A 191 -2.12 -2.49 -16.02
N VAL A 192 -2.38 -1.60 -15.07
CA VAL A 192 -2.54 -0.17 -15.26
C VAL A 192 -1.39 0.53 -14.55
N LYS A 193 -0.46 1.04 -15.34
CA LYS A 193 0.65 1.86 -14.83
C LYS A 193 0.07 3.14 -14.25
N ARG A 194 0.35 3.38 -12.97
CA ARG A 194 -0.07 4.57 -12.25
C ARG A 194 0.89 4.74 -11.09
N PHE A 195 1.89 5.58 -11.31
CA PHE A 195 2.91 5.82 -10.31
C PHE A 195 2.26 6.29 -8.99
N ASN A 196 2.66 5.66 -7.89
CA ASN A 196 2.17 6.00 -6.56
C ASN A 196 3.33 6.17 -5.59
N ASP A 197 3.65 7.43 -5.34
CA ASP A 197 4.75 7.84 -4.47
C ASP A 197 4.53 7.49 -3.00
N TYR A 198 3.28 7.16 -2.61
CA TYR A 198 2.97 6.68 -1.27
C TYR A 198 3.88 5.54 -0.82
N TYR A 199 4.32 4.67 -1.73
CA TYR A 199 5.13 3.49 -1.45
C TYR A 199 6.65 3.74 -1.53
N TRP A 200 7.08 5.00 -1.63
CA TRP A 200 8.48 5.39 -1.53
C TRP A 200 8.79 5.89 -0.12
N LEU A 201 9.68 5.21 0.59
CA LEU A 201 10.16 5.55 1.94
C LEU A 201 9.04 5.87 2.94
N THR A 202 7.92 5.17 2.83
CA THR A 202 6.77 5.39 3.70
C THR A 202 7.17 5.07 5.15
N PRO A 203 6.86 5.93 6.13
CA PRO A 203 7.01 5.59 7.54
C PRO A 203 6.31 4.26 7.87
N VAL A 204 6.93 3.42 8.69
CA VAL A 204 6.49 2.05 8.93
C VAL A 204 5.07 1.99 9.50
N GLU A 205 4.66 2.97 10.31
CA GLU A 205 3.31 3.11 10.86
C GLU A 205 2.26 3.25 9.76
N ARG A 206 2.60 3.97 8.68
CA ARG A 206 1.75 4.15 7.51
C ARG A 206 1.85 2.95 6.57
N PHE A 207 3.07 2.47 6.29
CA PHE A 207 3.30 1.31 5.44
C PHE A 207 2.56 0.07 5.97
N SER A 208 2.55 -0.11 7.29
CA SER A 208 1.88 -1.22 7.96
C SER A 208 0.36 -1.16 7.99
N ARG A 209 -0.27 -0.13 7.41
CA ARG A 209 -1.72 -0.12 7.23
C ARG A 209 -2.17 -1.18 6.22
N ASN A 210 -1.32 -1.48 5.23
CA ASN A 210 -1.59 -2.50 4.22
C ASN A 210 -0.45 -3.51 3.97
N HIS A 211 0.68 -3.43 4.67
CA HIS A 211 1.78 -4.41 4.60
C HIS A 211 2.14 -4.96 5.98
N PHE A 212 2.34 -6.27 6.09
CA PHE A 212 2.86 -6.88 7.32
C PHE A 212 3.90 -7.94 6.99
N PRO A 213 5.16 -7.79 7.42
CA PRO A 213 6.22 -8.72 7.07
C PRO A 213 5.97 -10.10 7.69
N LYS A 214 6.39 -11.16 6.98
CA LYS A 214 6.41 -12.52 7.55
C LYS A 214 7.39 -12.60 8.72
N ASP A 215 8.57 -12.02 8.52
CA ASP A 215 9.59 -11.88 9.55
C ASP A 215 9.28 -10.66 10.41
N THR A 216 8.77 -10.90 11.61
CA THR A 216 8.35 -9.83 12.52
C THR A 216 9.54 -9.18 13.24
N THR A 217 10.76 -9.72 13.14
CA THR A 217 11.95 -9.08 13.73
C THR A 217 12.22 -7.71 13.11
N LEU A 218 11.84 -7.52 11.84
CA LEU A 218 11.91 -6.23 11.15
C LEU A 218 11.01 -5.15 11.79
N LEU A 219 10.04 -5.53 12.63
CA LEU A 219 9.14 -4.62 13.33
C LEU A 219 9.51 -4.45 14.82
N ALA A 220 10.62 -5.03 15.28
CA ALA A 220 10.97 -5.09 16.71
C ALA A 220 11.10 -3.71 17.38
N SER A 221 11.46 -2.67 16.63
CA SER A 221 11.56 -1.28 17.11
C SER A 221 10.26 -0.48 17.00
N THR A 222 9.15 -1.12 16.62
CA THR A 222 7.86 -0.47 16.38
C THR A 222 6.79 -0.97 17.35
N SER A 223 5.70 -0.24 17.51
CA SER A 223 4.52 -0.70 18.27
C SER A 223 3.57 -1.58 17.44
N ILE A 224 3.94 -1.96 16.22
CA ILE A 224 3.03 -2.60 15.25
C ILE A 224 2.93 -4.10 15.56
N THR A 225 1.74 -4.53 15.94
CA THR A 225 1.45 -5.94 16.21
C THR A 225 0.67 -6.60 15.10
N LYS A 226 0.80 -7.93 15.01
CA LYS A 226 -0.03 -8.76 14.11
C LYS A 226 -1.53 -8.53 14.34
N LYS A 227 -1.95 -8.36 15.60
CA LYS A 227 -3.35 -8.13 15.95
C LYS A 227 -3.85 -6.78 15.42
N GLN A 228 -3.10 -5.69 15.63
CA GLN A 228 -3.47 -4.38 15.10
C GLN A 228 -3.57 -4.42 13.57
N TYR A 229 -2.59 -4.99 12.88
CA TYR A 229 -2.64 -5.13 11.42
C TYR A 229 -3.88 -5.91 10.96
N LYS A 230 -4.12 -7.07 11.59
CA LYS A 230 -5.22 -7.98 11.27
C LYS A 230 -6.59 -7.31 11.47
N ASP A 231 -6.75 -6.61 12.58
CA ASP A 231 -8.03 -6.05 13.00
C ASP A 231 -8.27 -4.65 12.43
N ALA A 232 -7.26 -3.99 11.84
CA ALA A 232 -7.38 -2.67 11.21
C ALA A 232 -8.45 -2.62 10.10
N PRO A 233 -9.10 -1.46 9.87
CA PRO A 233 -10.04 -1.29 8.77
C PRO A 233 -9.37 -1.46 7.42
N TYR A 234 -10.16 -1.78 6.41
CA TYR A 234 -9.69 -1.77 5.02
C TYR A 234 -9.75 -0.34 4.48
N ILE A 235 -8.65 0.15 3.92
CA ILE A 235 -8.57 1.45 3.25
C ILE A 235 -8.08 1.17 1.83
N PRO A 236 -8.82 1.56 0.77
CA PRO A 236 -8.39 1.28 -0.59
C PRO A 236 -7.01 1.86 -0.87
N GLY A 237 -6.16 1.14 -1.62
CA GLY A 237 -4.75 1.52 -1.79
C GLY A 237 -4.53 2.95 -2.32
N ASN A 238 -5.42 3.42 -3.21
CA ASN A 238 -5.39 4.79 -3.75
C ASN A 238 -5.92 5.88 -2.78
N LYS A 239 -6.27 5.51 -1.55
CA LYS A 239 -6.73 6.39 -0.48
C LYS A 239 -5.70 6.51 0.65
N LEU A 240 -4.74 5.60 0.75
CA LEU A 240 -3.80 5.52 1.88
C LEU A 240 -2.90 6.77 2.03
N GLU A 241 -2.65 7.48 0.93
CA GLU A 241 -1.86 8.71 0.95
C GLU A 241 -2.53 9.82 1.78
N TYR A 242 -3.86 9.91 1.77
CA TYR A 242 -4.59 11.04 2.33
C TYR A 242 -5.66 10.68 3.36
N ILE A 243 -6.14 9.43 3.39
CA ILE A 243 -7.08 8.97 4.41
C ILE A 243 -6.29 8.41 5.58
N GLU A 244 -6.72 8.72 6.79
CA GLU A 244 -6.28 8.08 8.04
C GLU A 244 -7.48 7.92 8.97
N VAL A 245 -7.72 6.69 9.44
CA VAL A 245 -8.77 6.41 10.44
C VAL A 245 -8.15 6.59 11.82
N ILE A 246 -8.59 7.61 12.54
CA ILE A 246 -8.15 7.92 13.90
C ILE A 246 -9.03 7.17 14.90
N LYS A 247 -10.35 7.18 14.68
CA LYS A 247 -11.31 6.37 15.44
C LYS A 247 -12.35 5.75 14.52
N PRO A 248 -12.80 4.52 14.81
CA PRO A 248 -12.36 3.63 15.90
C PRO A 248 -10.99 2.97 15.62
N ASP A 249 -10.28 2.54 16.67
CA ASP A 249 -8.92 1.94 16.58
C ASP A 249 -8.92 0.54 15.95
N SER A 250 -10.11 -0.05 15.76
CA SER A 250 -10.33 -1.38 15.20
C SER A 250 -11.26 -1.29 13.98
N GLY A 251 -10.90 -2.01 12.93
CA GLY A 251 -11.75 -2.30 11.78
C GLY A 251 -12.88 -3.29 12.10
N ILE A 252 -12.82 -3.98 13.25
CA ILE A 252 -13.89 -4.84 13.77
C ILE A 252 -14.68 -4.08 14.83
N LEU A 253 -15.95 -3.86 14.57
CA LEU A 253 -16.90 -3.16 15.43
C LEU A 253 -17.86 -4.20 16.02
N ALA A 254 -17.86 -4.35 17.34
CA ALA A 254 -18.82 -5.18 18.07
C ALA A 254 -19.69 -4.25 18.90
N VAL A 255 -20.99 -4.20 18.59
CA VAL A 255 -21.95 -3.22 19.12
C VAL A 255 -23.32 -3.89 19.31
N ARG A 256 -24.18 -3.31 20.14
CA ARG A 256 -25.60 -3.67 20.25
C ARG A 256 -26.46 -2.81 19.32
N LEU A 257 -27.68 -3.25 19.03
CA LEU A 257 -28.65 -2.44 18.32
C LEU A 257 -28.90 -1.13 19.09
N GLY A 258 -28.85 0.00 18.40
CA GLY A 258 -28.97 1.34 18.99
C GLY A 258 -27.65 1.97 19.47
N ASP A 259 -26.57 1.20 19.63
CA ASP A 259 -25.27 1.75 20.03
C ASP A 259 -24.74 2.75 19.00
N THR A 260 -24.13 3.83 19.49
CA THR A 260 -23.55 4.86 18.64
C THR A 260 -22.04 4.69 18.51
N ILE A 261 -21.56 4.54 17.28
CA ILE A 261 -20.15 4.48 16.91
C ILE A 261 -19.68 5.88 16.53
N ARG A 262 -18.59 6.34 17.14
CA ARG A 262 -17.95 7.63 16.84
C ARG A 262 -16.78 7.43 15.90
N PHE A 263 -16.79 8.17 14.79
CA PHE A 263 -15.71 8.17 13.80
C PHE A 263 -14.94 9.47 13.86
N SER A 264 -13.62 9.36 13.69
CA SER A 264 -12.72 10.47 13.41
C SER A 264 -11.80 10.01 12.28
N ILE A 265 -11.94 10.66 11.12
CA ILE A 265 -11.19 10.29 9.92
C ILE A 265 -10.54 11.55 9.35
N ARG A 266 -9.22 11.54 9.26
CA ARG A 266 -8.44 12.55 8.58
C ARG A 266 -8.49 12.32 7.08
N ASN A 267 -8.72 13.39 6.32
CA ASN A 267 -8.64 13.41 4.86
C ASN A 267 -7.86 14.65 4.40
N SER A 268 -6.58 14.46 4.09
CA SER A 268 -5.67 15.51 3.61
C SER A 268 -5.71 15.70 2.09
N ALA A 269 -6.69 15.12 1.38
CA ALA A 269 -6.84 15.35 -0.04
C ALA A 269 -7.18 16.82 -0.33
N VAL A 270 -6.68 17.33 -1.46
CA VAL A 270 -6.93 18.71 -1.93
C VAL A 270 -8.41 19.04 -1.98
N ASN A 271 -9.23 18.08 -2.42
CA ASN A 271 -10.67 18.25 -2.49
C ASN A 271 -11.33 17.96 -1.14
N ARG A 272 -11.91 19.01 -0.55
CA ARG A 272 -12.68 18.93 0.69
C ARG A 272 -13.84 17.93 0.57
N THR A 273 -14.08 17.17 1.63
CA THR A 273 -15.29 16.35 1.76
C THR A 273 -16.48 17.27 2.01
N LYS A 274 -17.44 17.25 1.07
CA LYS A 274 -18.71 17.98 1.17
C LYS A 274 -19.84 17.10 1.68
N LYS A 275 -19.69 15.78 1.55
CA LYS A 275 -20.70 14.79 1.93
C LYS A 275 -20.05 13.54 2.51
N ILE A 276 -20.56 13.09 3.66
CA ILE A 276 -20.23 11.78 4.24
C ILE A 276 -21.46 10.88 4.12
N GLN A 277 -21.23 9.66 3.65
CA GLN A 277 -22.27 8.66 3.53
C GLN A 277 -21.81 7.34 4.12
N ILE A 278 -22.77 6.57 4.60
CA ILE A 278 -22.57 5.24 5.14
C ILE A 278 -23.40 4.24 4.34
N ASN A 279 -22.74 3.19 3.86
CA ASN A 279 -23.41 2.02 3.30
C ASN A 279 -23.14 0.81 4.18
N THR A 280 -24.12 -0.08 4.23
CA THR A 280 -23.98 -1.41 4.82
C THR A 280 -24.39 -2.44 3.77
N ASN A 281 -24.16 -3.73 4.03
CA ASN A 281 -24.68 -4.80 3.18
C ASN A 281 -26.22 -4.78 3.05
N VAL A 282 -26.93 -4.15 4.00
CA VAL A 282 -28.40 -4.00 3.97
C VAL A 282 -28.86 -2.63 3.42
N ARG A 283 -27.94 -1.68 3.26
CA ARG A 283 -28.18 -0.34 2.69
C ARG A 283 -27.23 -0.12 1.52
N HIS A 284 -27.48 -0.84 0.42
CA HIS A 284 -26.71 -0.70 -0.81
C HIS A 284 -27.61 -0.16 -1.93
N LYS A 285 -27.16 0.89 -2.63
CA LYS A 285 -27.78 1.28 -3.89
C LYS A 285 -27.25 0.31 -4.95
N PRO A 286 -28.08 -0.50 -5.64
CA PRO A 286 -27.57 -1.39 -6.69
C PRO A 286 -26.72 -0.57 -7.67
N LEU A 287 -25.51 -1.07 -7.94
CA LEU A 287 -24.72 -0.56 -9.06
C LEU A 287 -25.57 -0.85 -10.29
N SER A 288 -26.08 0.18 -10.96
CA SER A 288 -26.84 0.01 -12.20
C SER A 288 -25.90 -0.57 -13.26
N ARG A 289 -25.79 -1.89 -13.33
CA ARG A 289 -25.27 -2.60 -14.48
C ARG A 289 -26.47 -2.91 -15.36
N LYS A 290 -26.59 -2.20 -16.49
CA LYS A 290 -27.50 -2.62 -17.56
C LYS A 290 -26.89 -3.87 -18.19
N GLU A 291 -27.31 -5.04 -17.71
CA GLU A 291 -27.30 -6.28 -18.49
C GLU A 291 -28.76 -6.75 -18.57
N ALA A 292 -29.21 -7.06 -19.78
CA ALA A 292 -30.59 -7.43 -20.06
C ALA A 292 -30.86 -8.85 -19.56
N GLY A 293 -31.89 -9.02 -18.73
CA GLY A 293 -32.51 -10.34 -18.52
C GLY A 293 -32.88 -10.76 -17.10
N ASP A 294 -32.45 -10.05 -16.04
CA ASP A 294 -32.74 -10.50 -14.68
C ASP A 294 -33.85 -9.67 -14.02
N GLU A 295 -34.90 -10.36 -13.55
CA GLU A 295 -35.94 -9.82 -12.66
C GLU A 295 -35.30 -9.33 -11.36
N TYR A 296 -35.45 -8.03 -11.07
CA TYR A 296 -34.98 -7.39 -9.85
C TYR A 296 -36.02 -7.58 -8.75
N ASP A 297 -35.69 -8.34 -7.72
CA ASP A 297 -36.36 -8.25 -6.43
C ASP A 297 -35.46 -7.55 -5.39
N GLU A 298 -36.12 -6.86 -4.45
CA GLU A 298 -35.61 -6.05 -3.34
C GLU A 298 -35.28 -4.56 -3.61
N ILE A 299 -36.19 -3.71 -3.12
CA ILE A 299 -36.03 -2.28 -2.88
C ILE A 299 -34.91 -2.06 -1.85
N GLY A 300 -33.65 -1.99 -2.31
CA GLY A 300 -32.51 -1.69 -1.44
C GLY A 300 -32.64 -0.32 -0.77
N LYS A 301 -32.45 -0.26 0.56
CA LYS A 301 -32.39 1.01 1.30
C LYS A 301 -31.28 1.91 0.72
N LYS A 302 -31.58 3.20 0.47
CA LYS A 302 -30.62 4.18 -0.05
C LYS A 302 -29.45 4.40 0.92
N GLN A 303 -28.31 4.81 0.37
CA GLN A 303 -27.12 5.24 1.14
C GLN A 303 -27.50 6.28 2.20
N LEU A 304 -27.06 6.08 3.44
CA LEU A 304 -27.35 7.00 4.54
C LEU A 304 -26.40 8.20 4.46
N THR A 305 -26.93 9.41 4.36
CA THR A 305 -26.11 10.63 4.46
C THR A 305 -26.03 11.05 5.91
N ILE A 306 -24.82 11.34 6.39
CA ILE A 306 -24.53 11.57 7.81
C ILE A 306 -24.05 13.03 8.00
N PRO A 307 -24.60 13.79 8.97
CA PRO A 307 -24.05 15.08 9.35
C PRO A 307 -22.67 14.89 9.98
N PHE A 308 -21.78 15.87 9.79
CA PHE A 308 -20.42 15.78 10.32
C PHE A 308 -19.91 17.16 10.72
N GLU A 309 -18.99 17.14 11.68
CA GLU A 309 -18.19 18.29 12.06
C GLU A 309 -16.79 18.15 11.45
N ARG A 310 -16.13 19.28 11.20
CA ARG A 310 -14.77 19.29 10.67
C ARG A 310 -13.89 20.23 11.48
N GLN A 311 -12.77 19.71 11.95
CA GLN A 311 -11.66 20.49 12.49
C GLN A 311 -10.45 20.24 11.60
N GLU A 312 -9.92 21.30 11.00
CA GLU A 312 -8.83 21.21 10.01
C GLU A 312 -9.14 20.22 8.87
N ASP A 313 -8.37 19.13 8.80
CA ASP A 313 -8.48 18.04 7.82
C ASP A 313 -9.21 16.80 8.39
N THR A 314 -9.70 16.87 9.63
CA THR A 314 -10.32 15.75 10.34
C THR A 314 -11.84 15.91 10.42
N TYR A 315 -12.55 14.83 10.07
CA TYR A 315 -14.00 14.76 10.01
C TYR A 315 -14.53 13.88 11.13
N TYR A 316 -15.47 14.42 11.90
CA TYR A 316 -16.10 13.78 13.05
C TYR A 316 -17.56 13.53 12.76
N PHE A 317 -18.00 12.30 12.95
CA PHE A 317 -19.39 11.91 12.72
C PHE A 317 -19.73 10.64 13.50
N THR A 318 -21.02 10.36 13.60
CA THR A 318 -21.52 9.18 14.31
C THR A 318 -22.38 8.30 13.43
N TYR A 319 -22.49 7.03 13.82
CA TYR A 319 -23.38 6.06 13.22
C TYR A 319 -24.06 5.25 14.34
N ALA A 320 -25.39 5.24 14.37
CA ALA A 320 -26.14 4.36 15.24
C ALA A 320 -26.29 3.00 14.55
N ALA A 321 -25.94 1.92 15.24
CA ALA A 321 -26.14 0.57 14.74
C ALA A 321 -27.64 0.29 14.63
N ASP A 322 -28.17 0.28 13.41
CA ASP A 322 -29.62 0.27 13.16
C ASP A 322 -30.16 -1.04 12.55
N ASP A 323 -29.31 -2.04 12.37
CA ASP A 323 -29.71 -3.31 11.75
C ASP A 323 -28.82 -4.47 12.23
N VAL A 324 -29.43 -5.47 12.87
CA VAL A 324 -28.76 -6.70 13.36
C VAL A 324 -28.18 -7.55 12.22
N LYS A 325 -28.62 -7.36 10.97
CA LYS A 325 -28.10 -8.04 9.78
C LYS A 325 -26.91 -7.30 9.15
N ALA A 326 -26.51 -6.14 9.67
CA ALA A 326 -25.30 -5.47 9.20
C ALA A 326 -24.03 -6.31 9.48
N ARG A 327 -23.16 -6.43 8.47
CA ARG A 327 -21.92 -7.22 8.49
C ARG A 327 -20.71 -6.39 8.08
N HIS A 328 -20.91 -5.36 7.27
CA HIS A 328 -19.89 -4.36 6.97
C HIS A 328 -20.46 -2.95 6.94
N LEU A 329 -19.57 -2.00 7.09
CA LEU A 329 -19.86 -0.58 7.05
C LEU A 329 -18.83 0.10 6.17
N ASP A 330 -19.28 0.67 5.06
CA ASP A 330 -18.48 1.50 4.16
C ASP A 330 -18.67 2.96 4.53
N ILE A 331 -17.55 3.65 4.76
CA ILE A 331 -17.51 5.10 4.84
C ILE A 331 -17.20 5.65 3.47
N LEU A 332 -18.05 6.55 2.98
CA LEU A 332 -17.91 7.19 1.68
C LEU A 332 -17.74 8.69 1.87
N PHE A 333 -16.69 9.26 1.29
CA PHE A 333 -16.50 10.70 1.18
C PHE A 333 -16.81 11.11 -0.25
N ASN A 334 -17.76 12.03 -0.43
CA ASN A 334 -18.26 12.48 -1.74
C ASN A 334 -18.66 11.30 -2.66
N GLY A 335 -19.27 10.25 -2.09
CA GLY A 335 -19.70 9.05 -2.82
C GLY A 335 -18.60 8.02 -3.13
N GLY A 336 -17.34 8.30 -2.80
CA GLY A 336 -16.24 7.34 -2.95
C GLY A 336 -15.91 6.65 -1.62
N VAL A 337 -15.84 5.32 -1.60
CA VAL A 337 -15.42 4.56 -0.41
C VAL A 337 -14.00 4.96 0.01
N VAL A 338 -13.85 5.33 1.28
CA VAL A 338 -12.56 5.71 1.89
C VAL A 338 -12.09 4.72 2.93
N ALA A 339 -13.01 4.04 3.61
CA ALA A 339 -12.70 2.98 4.56
C ALA A 339 -13.86 1.99 4.66
N ARG A 340 -13.55 0.73 4.96
CA ARG A 340 -14.52 -0.31 5.28
C ARG A 340 -14.19 -0.94 6.63
N PHE A 341 -15.24 -1.18 7.40
CA PHE A 341 -15.23 -1.85 8.69
C PHE A 341 -16.07 -3.11 8.62
N LYS A 342 -15.71 -4.12 9.42
CA LYS A 342 -16.54 -5.27 9.74
C LYS A 342 -17.36 -4.92 10.98
N ILE A 343 -18.67 -5.09 10.93
CA ILE A 343 -19.55 -4.81 12.05
C ILE A 343 -20.30 -6.08 12.47
N ARG A 344 -20.47 -6.25 13.78
CA ARG A 344 -21.28 -7.28 14.43
C ARG A 344 -22.24 -6.55 15.36
N VAL A 345 -23.52 -6.61 15.03
CA VAL A 345 -24.59 -6.00 15.80
C VAL A 345 -25.34 -7.12 16.52
N SER A 346 -25.29 -7.14 17.85
CA SER A 346 -26.15 -8.00 18.66
C SER A 346 -27.46 -7.29 19.01
N GLU A 347 -28.46 -8.05 19.44
CA GLU A 347 -29.69 -7.49 20.02
C GLU A 347 -29.41 -6.67 21.28
#